data_AF-K2GKW2-F1
#
_entry.id   AF-K2GKW2-F1
#
_cell.length_a   1.000
_cell.length_b   1.000
_cell.length_c   1.000
_cell.angle_alpha   90.00
_cell.angle_beta   90.00
_cell.angle_gamma   90.00
#
_symmetry.space_group_name_H-M   'P 1'
#
loop_
_entity.id
_entity.type
_entity.pdbx_description
1 polymer ?
#
loop_
_entity_poly.entity_id
_entity_poly.type
_entity_poly.pdbx_seq_one_letter_code
_entity_poly.pdbx_strand_id
1 'polypeptide(L)'
;MTNQAFVHEWYRTDQNESIEPLTSISHALSLWPETVTALALRLKDDELELIAPFGLADLFELKLRWNPNLVSYAVFEQRMLSKQFLQKWPKLSLIEQ
;
A
#
# COMPACT_ATOMS: atom_id res chain seq x y z
N MET A 1 11.39 -2.94 11.70
CA MET A 1 10.30 -2.10 12.24
C MET A 1 10.53 -0.70 11.71
N THR A 2 9.51 -0.04 11.13
CA THR A 2 9.65 1.33 10.58
C THR A 2 8.69 2.25 11.32
N ASN A 3 9.18 3.36 11.85
CA ASN A 3 8.32 4.37 12.44
C ASN A 3 7.74 5.27 11.35
N GLN A 4 6.42 5.17 11.15
CA GLN A 4 5.72 5.93 10.11
C GLN A 4 5.60 7.43 10.45
N ALA A 5 5.75 7.84 11.72
CA ALA A 5 5.68 9.26 12.09
C ALA A 5 6.80 10.08 11.43
N PHE A 6 7.98 9.49 11.25
CA PHE A 6 9.16 10.15 10.68
C PHE A 6 9.34 9.90 9.18
N VAL A 7 8.35 9.31 8.49
CA VAL A 7 8.49 9.00 7.05
C VAL A 7 8.79 10.24 6.20
N HIS A 8 8.21 11.39 6.55
CA HIS A 8 8.40 12.67 5.87
C HIS A 8 9.86 13.16 5.92
N GLU A 9 10.63 12.75 6.93
CA GLU A 9 12.02 13.17 7.09
C GLU A 9 12.94 12.52 6.05
N TRP A 10 12.69 11.24 5.71
CA TRP A 10 13.59 10.44 4.88
C TRP A 10 13.00 9.98 3.53
N TYR A 11 11.68 9.87 3.41
CA TYR A 11 11.05 9.48 2.15
C TYR A 11 11.08 10.65 1.15
N ARG A 12 11.40 10.34 -0.10
CA ARG A 12 11.41 11.28 -1.21
C ARG A 12 10.62 10.67 -2.38
N THR A 13 9.80 11.48 -3.03
CA THR A 13 9.11 11.12 -4.28
C THR A 13 10.12 10.93 -5.41
N ASP A 14 9.65 10.44 -6.56
CA ASP A 14 10.50 10.31 -7.76
C ASP A 14 11.02 11.67 -8.27
N GLN A 15 10.32 12.76 -7.91
CA GLN A 15 10.70 14.14 -8.16
C GLN A 15 11.65 14.71 -7.08
N ASN A 16 12.10 13.87 -6.14
CA ASN A 16 12.95 14.22 -5.00
C ASN A 16 12.30 15.22 -4.01
N GLU A 17 10.97 15.19 -3.90
CA GLU A 17 10.21 16.04 -2.97
C GLU A 17 9.92 15.29 -1.66
N SER A 18 9.88 15.99 -0.54
CA SER A 18 9.40 15.44 0.73
C SER A 18 7.88 15.34 0.73
N ILE A 19 7.34 14.34 1.43
CA ILE A 19 5.91 14.25 1.70
C ILE A 19 5.56 14.98 2.99
N GLU A 20 4.30 15.37 3.14
CA GLU A 20 3.79 15.91 4.40
C GLU A 20 3.75 14.84 5.50
N PRO A 21 3.86 15.23 6.78
CA PRO A 21 3.71 14.31 7.90
C PRO A 21 2.38 13.53 7.84
N LEU A 22 2.47 12.22 8.08
CA LEU A 22 1.28 11.37 8.11
C LEU A 22 0.44 11.70 9.35
N THR A 23 -0.85 11.95 9.12
CA THR A 23 -1.81 12.35 10.16
C THR A 23 -2.44 11.18 10.90
N SER A 24 -2.43 9.98 10.32
CA SER A 24 -2.98 8.76 10.92
C SER A 24 -2.49 7.49 10.20
N ILE A 25 -2.74 6.32 10.80
CA ILE A 25 -2.50 5.01 10.13
C ILE A 25 -3.37 4.87 8.88
N SER A 26 -4.62 5.35 8.90
CA SER A 26 -5.50 5.31 7.74
C SER A 26 -4.95 6.16 6.60
N HIS A 27 -4.43 7.35 6.90
CA HIS A 27 -3.75 8.20 5.92
C HIS A 27 -2.50 7.49 5.38
N ALA A 28 -1.66 6.90 6.24
CA ALA A 28 -0.49 6.14 5.82
C ALA A 28 -0.84 5.04 4.80
N LEU A 29 -1.84 4.21 5.10
CA LEU A 29 -2.27 3.11 4.22
C LEU A 29 -2.84 3.62 2.89
N SER A 30 -3.55 4.74 2.89
CA SER A 30 -4.11 5.34 1.67
C SER A 30 -3.05 5.79 0.65
N LEU A 31 -1.78 5.88 1.06
CA LEU A 31 -0.64 6.25 0.21
C LEU A 31 0.20 5.04 -0.23
N TRP A 32 -0.13 3.82 0.20
CA TRP A 32 0.66 2.64 -0.16
C TRP A 32 0.53 2.28 -1.64
N PRO A 33 1.60 1.77 -2.30
CA PRO A 33 1.63 1.59 -3.75
C PRO A 33 0.61 0.60 -4.32
N GLU A 34 0.23 -0.42 -3.54
CA GLU A 34 -0.67 -1.49 -3.99
C GLU A 34 -1.96 -1.47 -3.15
N THR A 35 -3.13 -1.40 -3.79
CA THR A 35 -4.42 -1.31 -3.07
C THR A 35 -4.64 -2.51 -2.13
N VAL A 36 -4.20 -3.69 -2.55
CA VAL A 36 -4.33 -4.95 -1.79
C VAL A 36 -3.37 -5.10 -0.63
N THR A 37 -2.31 -4.31 -0.56
CA THR A 37 -1.40 -4.28 0.60
C THR A 37 -1.77 -3.18 1.58
N ALA A 38 -2.56 -2.20 1.14
CA ALA A 38 -3.02 -1.05 1.91
C ALA A 38 -4.15 -1.39 2.89
N LEU A 39 -3.93 -2.34 3.79
CA LEU A 39 -4.89 -2.71 4.83
C LEU A 39 -4.21 -3.02 6.16
N ALA A 40 -4.94 -2.86 7.26
CA ALA A 40 -4.50 -3.23 8.59
C ALA A 40 -5.64 -3.86 9.39
N LEU A 41 -5.30 -4.87 10.18
CA LEU A 41 -6.21 -5.55 11.10
C LEU A 41 -5.57 -5.58 12.47
N ARG A 42 -6.32 -5.28 13.53
CA ARG A 42 -5.89 -5.50 14.91
C ARG A 42 -7.01 -6.10 15.75
N LEU A 43 -6.62 -6.86 16.76
CA LEU A 43 -7.52 -7.31 17.80
C LEU A 43 -7.51 -6.28 18.94
N LYS A 44 -8.68 -5.86 19.38
CA LYS A 44 -8.85 -4.95 20.51
C LYS A 44 -10.14 -5.34 21.24
N ASP A 45 -10.03 -5.63 22.54
CA ASP A 45 -11.18 -6.01 23.38
C ASP A 45 -12.00 -7.17 22.79
N ASP A 46 -11.31 -8.21 22.28
CA ASP A 46 -11.88 -9.36 21.56
C ASP A 46 -12.64 -9.03 20.25
N GLU A 47 -12.58 -7.78 19.79
CA GLU A 47 -13.13 -7.33 18.52
C GLU A 47 -12.02 -7.08 17.49
N LEU A 48 -12.33 -7.40 16.23
CA LEU A 48 -11.45 -7.13 15.10
C LEU A 48 -11.73 -5.73 14.56
N GLU A 49 -10.74 -4.84 14.65
CA GLU A 49 -10.77 -3.54 13.99
C GLU A 49 -9.99 -3.61 12.66
N LEU A 50 -10.65 -3.22 11.56
CA LEU A 50 -10.12 -3.22 10.20
C LEU A 50 -9.99 -1.79 9.65
N ILE A 51 -8.89 -1.53 8.96
CA ILE A 51 -8.72 -0.35 8.11
C ILE A 51 -8.43 -0.83 6.68
N ALA A 52 -9.29 -0.48 5.74
CA ALA A 52 -9.16 -0.83 4.32
C ALA A 52 -9.62 0.36 3.45
N PRO A 53 -8.75 1.37 3.21
CA PRO A 53 -9.12 2.60 2.50
C PRO A 53 -9.67 2.37 1.08
N PHE A 54 -9.31 1.24 0.45
CA PHE A 54 -9.75 0.84 -0.89
C PHE A 54 -10.81 -0.28 -0.87
N GLY A 55 -11.34 -0.61 0.31
CA GLY A 55 -12.20 -1.78 0.51
C GLY A 55 -11.43 -3.11 0.40
N LEU A 56 -12.17 -4.23 0.34
CA LEU A 56 -11.60 -5.57 0.31
C LEU A 56 -11.78 -6.30 -1.03
N ALA A 57 -12.43 -5.68 -2.02
CA ALA A 57 -12.75 -6.32 -3.28
C ALA A 57 -11.49 -6.81 -4.00
N ASP A 58 -10.47 -5.97 -4.12
CA ASP A 58 -9.22 -6.36 -4.78
C ASP A 58 -8.51 -7.50 -4.03
N LEU A 59 -8.61 -7.56 -2.71
CA LEU A 59 -8.03 -8.64 -1.91
C LEU A 59 -8.74 -9.97 -2.20
N PHE A 60 -10.08 -9.98 -2.17
CA PHE A 60 -10.86 -11.20 -2.38
C PHE A 60 -10.85 -11.68 -3.83
N GLU A 61 -10.79 -10.75 -4.78
CA GLU A 61 -10.73 -11.04 -6.21
C GLU A 61 -9.31 -11.28 -6.72
N LEU A 62 -8.30 -11.22 -5.82
CA LEU A 62 -6.89 -11.44 -6.14
C LEU A 62 -6.39 -10.48 -7.23
N LYS A 63 -6.69 -9.19 -7.08
CA LYS A 63 -6.33 -8.13 -8.04
C LYS A 63 -5.18 -7.29 -7.50
N LEU A 64 -4.03 -7.34 -8.16
CA LEU A 64 -2.95 -6.40 -7.88
C LEU A 64 -3.18 -5.12 -8.68
N ARG A 65 -3.51 -4.02 -8.00
CA ARG A 65 -3.77 -2.72 -8.62
C ARG A 65 -2.85 -1.64 -8.06
N TRP A 66 -2.32 -0.80 -8.94
CA TRP A 66 -1.56 0.40 -8.57
C TRP A 66 -2.45 1.48 -7.94
N ASN A 67 -1.97 2.06 -6.84
CA ASN A 67 -2.53 3.24 -6.22
C ASN A 67 -1.72 4.50 -6.60
N PRO A 68 -2.31 5.47 -7.33
CA PRO A 68 -1.60 6.66 -7.81
C PRO A 68 -1.44 7.78 -6.77
N ASN A 69 -1.91 7.60 -5.53
CA ASN A 69 -1.97 8.69 -4.53
C ASN A 69 -0.62 9.25 -4.10
N LEU A 70 0.48 8.51 -4.25
CA LEU A 70 1.81 8.98 -3.84
C LEU A 70 2.93 8.54 -4.78
N VAL A 71 2.95 7.27 -5.20
CA VAL A 71 4.07 6.72 -5.95
C VAL A 71 3.73 6.61 -7.43
N SER A 72 4.74 6.79 -8.30
CA SER A 72 4.56 6.52 -9.72
C SER A 72 4.29 5.05 -10.00
N TYR A 73 3.74 4.78 -11.19
CA TYR A 73 3.58 3.42 -11.69
C TYR A 73 4.93 2.68 -11.77
N ALA A 74 6.03 3.37 -12.09
CA ALA A 74 7.36 2.77 -12.17
C ALA A 74 7.84 2.22 -10.80
N VAL A 75 7.60 2.97 -9.72
CA VAL A 75 7.90 2.51 -8.35
C VAL A 75 7.05 1.30 -7.98
N PHE A 76 5.76 1.33 -8.32
CA PHE A 76 4.86 0.19 -8.13
C PHE A 76 5.35 -1.06 -8.89
N GLU A 77 5.70 -0.92 -10.16
CA GLU A 77 6.20 -2.00 -11.00
C GLU A 77 7.50 -2.59 -10.44
N GLN A 78 8.46 -1.73 -10.06
CA GLN A 78 9.70 -2.16 -9.43
C GLN A 78 9.44 -2.98 -8.15
N ARG A 79 8.48 -2.53 -7.33
CA ARG A 79 8.09 -3.25 -6.10
C ARG A 79 7.44 -4.59 -6.41
N MET A 80 6.50 -4.64 -7.35
CA MET A 80 5.85 -5.87 -7.80
C MET A 80 6.89 -6.90 -8.25
N LEU A 81 7.86 -6.48 -9.06
CA LEU A 81 8.94 -7.33 -9.57
C LEU A 81 9.88 -7.79 -8.44
N SER A 82 10.38 -6.85 -7.61
CA SER A 82 11.29 -7.17 -6.51
C SER A 82 10.68 -8.12 -5.48
N LYS A 83 9.38 -8.01 -5.24
CA LYS A 83 8.64 -8.89 -4.33
C LYS A 83 8.18 -10.17 -4.99
N GLN A 84 8.30 -10.29 -6.31
CA GLN A 84 7.89 -11.44 -7.11
C GLN A 84 6.42 -11.80 -6.89
N PHE A 85 5.54 -10.80 -6.87
CA PHE A 85 4.13 -10.99 -6.52
C PHE A 85 3.44 -12.04 -7.40
N LEU A 86 3.52 -11.89 -8.72
CA LEU A 86 2.85 -12.81 -9.65
C LEU A 86 3.43 -14.24 -9.62
N GLN A 87 4.70 -14.39 -9.22
CA GLN A 87 5.32 -15.71 -9.04
C GLN A 87 4.85 -16.40 -7.76
N LYS A 88 4.80 -15.65 -6.65
CA LYS A 88 4.41 -16.17 -5.33
C LYS A 88 2.92 -16.45 -5.23
N TRP A 89 2.09 -15.66 -5.94
CA TRP A 89 0.65 -15.82 -5.97
C TRP A 89 0.20 -16.01 -7.43
N PRO A 90 0.21 -17.25 -7.96
CA PRO A 90 -0.10 -17.52 -9.37
C PRO A 90 -1.53 -17.18 -9.80
N LYS A 91 -2.43 -16.96 -8.84
CA LYS A 91 -3.82 -16.53 -9.08
C LYS A 91 -3.99 -15.01 -9.04
N LEU A 92 -2.94 -14.27 -8.68
CA LEU A 92 -2.98 -12.82 -8.62
C LEU A 92 -2.99 -12.26 -10.04
N SER A 93 -3.94 -11.36 -10.32
CA SER A 93 -4.08 -10.71 -11.62
C SER A 93 -3.65 -9.25 -11.51
N LEU A 94 -2.66 -8.84 -12.31
CA LEU A 94 -2.31 -7.42 -12.46
C LEU A 94 -3.44 -6.71 -13.19
N ILE A 95 -3.93 -5.61 -12.62
CA ILE A 95 -4.96 -4.76 -13.24
C ILE A 95 -4.26 -3.53 -13.79
N GLU A 96 -4.15 -3.48 -15.12
CA GLU A 96 -3.75 -2.27 -15.86
C GLU A 96 -4.94 -1.29 -15.86
N GLN A 97 -4.68 0.00 -15.62
CA GLN A 97 -5.69 1.05 -15.70
C GLN A 97 -5.93 1.45 -17.16
#